data_AF-A0A924JTP3-F1
#
_entry.id   AF-A0A924JTP3-F1
#
_cell.length_a   1.000
_cell.length_b   1.000
_cell.length_c   1.000
_cell.angle_alpha   90.00
_cell.angle_beta   90.00
_cell.angle_gamma   90.00
#
_symmetry.space_group_name_H-M   'P 1'
#
loop_
_entity.id
_entity.type
_entity.pdbx_description
1 polymer ?
#
loop_
_entity_poly.entity_id
_entity_poly.type
_entity_poly.pdbx_seq_one_letter_code
_entity_poly.pdbx_strand_id
1 'polypeptide(L)'
;MTPNTAVTDESVVVNPRPSIIEVETLGVDTIPDADRTSSWLDLLRIQFGGANTFATVLLGTFPIVLGLSFWQAVLATVSGVLIGTIFLMPMGLFGPKTGTNNAVSSAAFFGVRGRIVGSFLSLLTAIAFYSISVWVSGDALVGALTGLGGIPDSLGLRTLVYGVIGVIVIVVVVFG
;
A
#
# COMPACT_ATOMS: atom_id res chain seq x y z
N MET A 1 -28.62 -28.67 27.76
CA MET A 1 -27.20 -28.96 27.48
C MET A 1 -27.15 -29.57 26.09
N THR A 2 -27.15 -28.72 25.05
CA THR A 2 -27.15 -29.17 23.65
C THR A 2 -25.73 -29.60 23.27
N PRO A 3 -25.54 -30.77 22.62
CA PRO A 3 -24.21 -31.29 22.33
C PRO A 3 -23.48 -30.38 21.34
N ASN A 4 -22.22 -30.12 21.64
CA ASN A 4 -21.25 -29.42 20.79
C ASN A 4 -21.05 -30.23 19.50
N THR A 5 -21.68 -29.81 18.40
CA THR A 5 -21.35 -30.32 17.07
C THR A 5 -19.97 -29.77 16.71
N ALA A 6 -18.97 -30.63 16.81
CA ALA A 6 -17.66 -30.38 16.23
C ALA A 6 -17.86 -30.06 14.74
N VAL A 7 -17.59 -28.81 14.36
CA VAL A 7 -17.43 -28.41 12.96
C VAL A 7 -16.27 -29.25 12.44
N THR A 8 -16.58 -30.28 11.67
CA THR A 8 -15.59 -31.04 10.92
C THR A 8 -14.91 -30.07 9.97
N ASP A 9 -13.60 -29.93 10.12
CA ASP A 9 -12.72 -29.19 9.21
C ASP A 9 -12.74 -29.89 7.85
N GLU A 10 -13.79 -29.66 7.06
CA GLU A 10 -13.79 -29.98 5.64
C GLU A 10 -12.70 -29.13 5.02
N SER A 11 -11.55 -29.74 4.74
CA SER A 11 -10.45 -29.10 4.04
C SER A 11 -10.98 -28.57 2.72
N VAL A 12 -11.25 -27.27 2.66
CA VAL A 12 -11.76 -26.60 1.47
C VAL A 12 -10.77 -26.87 0.34
N VAL A 13 -11.24 -27.52 -0.72
CA VAL A 13 -10.44 -27.75 -1.91
C VAL A 13 -10.24 -26.41 -2.60
N VAL A 14 -9.02 -25.91 -2.54
CA VAL A 14 -8.63 -24.60 -3.11
C VAL A 14 -8.60 -24.70 -4.63
N ASN A 15 -9.22 -23.72 -5.30
CA ASN A 15 -9.22 -23.61 -6.76
C ASN A 15 -7.79 -23.36 -7.28
N PRO A 16 -7.50 -23.72 -8.56
CA PRO A 16 -6.23 -23.39 -9.17
C PRO A 16 -6.02 -21.87 -9.18
N ARG A 17 -4.77 -21.44 -9.01
CA ARG A 17 -4.42 -20.02 -9.01
C ARG A 17 -4.83 -19.37 -10.34
N PRO A 18 -5.54 -18.23 -10.32
CA PRO A 18 -5.87 -17.49 -11.54
C PRO A 18 -4.62 -16.97 -12.23
N SER A 19 -4.74 -16.69 -13.53
CA SER A 19 -3.65 -16.11 -14.32
C SER A 19 -3.37 -14.67 -13.89
N ILE A 20 -2.12 -14.21 -14.02
CA ILE A 20 -1.72 -12.82 -13.69
C ILE A 20 -2.49 -11.78 -14.52
N ILE A 21 -2.94 -12.15 -15.71
CA ILE A 21 -3.63 -11.27 -16.66
C ILE A 21 -5.17 -11.41 -16.54
N GLU A 22 -5.64 -12.36 -15.74
CA GLU A 22 -7.07 -12.58 -15.56
C GLU A 22 -7.67 -11.47 -14.71
N VAL A 23 -8.69 -10.80 -15.26
CA VAL A 23 -9.38 -9.72 -14.57
C VAL A 23 -10.29 -10.32 -13.50
N GLU A 24 -10.04 -9.93 -12.27
CA GLU A 24 -10.82 -10.32 -11.09
C GLU A 24 -12.23 -9.68 -11.15
N THR A 25 -13.27 -10.49 -10.91
CA THR A 25 -14.68 -10.07 -11.10
C THR A 25 -15.44 -9.80 -9.80
N LEU A 26 -14.95 -10.26 -8.65
CA LEU A 26 -15.63 -10.14 -7.35
C LEU A 26 -15.47 -8.73 -6.74
N GLY A 27 -14.46 -7.94 -7.08
CA GLY A 27 -14.38 -6.50 -6.81
C GLY A 27 -14.66 -6.07 -5.35
N VAL A 28 -15.94 -5.83 -5.02
CA VAL A 28 -16.41 -5.41 -3.69
C VAL A 28 -16.97 -6.59 -2.88
N ASP A 29 -17.41 -7.66 -3.55
CA ASP A 29 -18.00 -8.83 -2.94
C ASP A 29 -16.95 -9.65 -2.17
N THR A 30 -17.45 -10.49 -1.25
CA THR A 30 -16.61 -11.33 -0.42
C THR A 30 -15.99 -12.46 -1.25
N ILE A 31 -14.66 -12.60 -1.17
CA ILE A 31 -13.91 -13.69 -1.80
C ILE A 31 -14.27 -15.04 -1.12
N PRO A 32 -14.79 -16.03 -1.87
CA PRO A 32 -15.07 -17.38 -1.35
C PRO A 32 -13.82 -18.08 -0.83
N ASP A 33 -13.97 -18.98 0.14
CA ASP A 33 -12.82 -19.67 0.76
C ASP A 33 -12.01 -20.50 -0.26
N ALA A 34 -12.65 -21.07 -1.28
CA ALA A 34 -12.00 -21.83 -2.34
C ALA A 34 -11.09 -20.97 -3.24
N ASP A 35 -11.35 -19.66 -3.36
CA ASP A 35 -10.60 -18.74 -4.22
C ASP A 35 -9.46 -18.04 -3.48
N ARG A 36 -9.27 -18.31 -2.18
CA ARG A 36 -8.19 -17.74 -1.35
C ARG A 36 -6.84 -18.44 -1.58
N THR A 37 -6.31 -18.27 -2.79
CA THR A 37 -5.10 -18.96 -3.27
C THR A 37 -3.77 -18.26 -2.91
N SER A 38 -3.84 -17.06 -2.34
CA SER A 38 -2.70 -16.20 -1.99
C SER A 38 -1.84 -16.81 -0.88
N SER A 39 -0.54 -16.88 -1.12
CA SER A 39 0.43 -17.35 -0.12
C SER A 39 1.07 -16.21 0.66
N TRP A 40 1.71 -16.53 1.79
CA TRP A 40 2.48 -15.55 2.57
C TRP A 40 3.60 -14.89 1.74
N LEU A 41 4.14 -15.58 0.74
CA LEU A 41 5.15 -15.05 -0.17
C LEU A 41 4.56 -13.96 -1.07
N ASP A 42 3.30 -14.10 -1.48
CA ASP A 42 2.62 -13.10 -2.32
C ASP A 42 2.36 -11.83 -1.51
N LEU A 43 1.95 -11.98 -0.26
CA LEU A 43 1.84 -10.87 0.71
C LEU A 43 3.20 -10.20 0.93
N LEU A 44 4.26 -10.97 1.13
CA LEU A 44 5.61 -10.43 1.32
C LEU A 44 6.06 -9.64 0.09
N ARG A 45 5.87 -10.17 -1.12
CA ARG A 45 6.28 -9.49 -2.37
C ARG A 45 5.57 -8.17 -2.56
N ILE A 46 4.25 -8.13 -2.36
CA ILE A 46 3.45 -6.91 -2.47
C ILE A 46 3.88 -5.91 -1.39
N GLN A 47 4.05 -6.37 -0.15
CA GLN A 47 4.42 -5.49 0.95
C GLN A 47 5.84 -4.94 0.80
N PHE A 48 6.78 -5.77 0.34
CA PHE A 48 8.15 -5.38 0.04
C PHE A 48 8.17 -4.35 -1.11
N GLY A 49 7.44 -4.59 -2.19
CA GLY A 49 7.33 -3.64 -3.29
C GLY A 49 6.75 -2.29 -2.83
N GLY A 50 5.66 -2.31 -2.06
CA GLY A 50 5.04 -1.09 -1.54
C GLY A 50 5.88 -0.34 -0.50
N ALA A 51 6.71 -1.04 0.28
CA ALA A 51 7.57 -0.43 1.30
C ALA A 51 8.88 0.13 0.73
N ASN A 52 9.36 -0.37 -0.41
CA ASN A 52 10.61 0.08 -1.03
C ASN A 52 10.32 1.09 -2.14
N THR A 53 10.20 2.36 -1.77
CA THR A 53 9.92 3.47 -2.69
C THR A 53 10.90 4.61 -2.46
N PHE A 54 11.00 5.55 -3.41
CA PHE A 54 11.79 6.77 -3.19
C PHE A 54 11.29 7.58 -1.98
N ALA A 55 9.98 7.54 -1.72
CA ALA A 55 9.40 8.19 -0.55
C ALA A 55 9.93 7.58 0.76
N THR A 56 10.10 6.25 0.85
CA THR A 56 10.63 5.64 2.08
C THR A 56 12.12 5.93 2.29
N VAL A 57 12.91 6.05 1.21
CA VAL A 57 14.29 6.54 1.30
C VAL A 57 14.31 7.97 1.86
N LEU A 58 13.52 8.88 1.28
CA LEU A 58 13.43 10.26 1.76
C LEU A 58 12.97 10.31 3.23
N LEU A 59 11.89 9.60 3.56
CA LEU A 59 11.35 9.57 4.92
C LEU A 59 12.38 9.03 5.93
N GLY A 60 13.16 8.02 5.53
CA GLY A 60 14.23 7.43 6.34
C GLY A 60 15.42 8.37 6.58
N THR A 61 15.61 9.41 5.76
CA THR A 61 16.67 10.40 5.97
C THR A 61 16.30 11.49 7.00
N PHE A 62 15.02 11.68 7.31
CA PHE A 62 14.60 12.73 8.26
C PHE A 62 15.27 12.67 9.63
N PRO A 63 15.41 11.51 10.30
CA PRO A 63 16.06 11.47 11.60
C PRO A 63 17.49 12.02 11.55
N ILE A 64 18.23 11.76 10.47
CA ILE A 64 19.58 12.28 10.27
C ILE A 64 19.55 13.79 10.06
N VAL A 65 18.63 14.28 9.22
CA VAL A 65 18.43 15.73 8.98
C VAL A 65 18.02 16.46 10.25
N LEU A 66 17.29 15.81 11.15
CA LEU A 66 16.90 16.32 12.47
C LEU A 66 18.04 16.25 13.52
N GLY A 67 19.23 15.79 13.13
CA GLY A 67 20.44 15.85 13.96
C GLY A 67 20.83 14.53 14.64
N LEU A 68 20.19 13.40 14.31
CA LEU A 68 20.63 12.08 14.81
C LEU A 68 21.83 11.57 14.01
N SER A 69 22.75 10.87 14.68
CA SER A 69 23.78 10.10 13.99
C SER A 69 23.17 8.93 13.22
N PHE A 70 23.90 8.36 12.25
CA PHE A 70 23.42 7.24 11.42
C PHE A 70 22.84 6.08 12.26
N TRP A 71 23.56 5.62 13.28
CA TRP A 71 23.09 4.51 14.12
C TRP A 71 21.91 4.87 15.00
N GLN A 72 21.84 6.12 15.50
CA GLN A 72 20.67 6.60 16.22
C GLN A 72 19.44 6.70 15.31
N ALA A 73 19.62 7.16 14.07
CA ALA A 73 18.57 7.20 13.06
C ALA A 73 18.05 5.79 12.75
N VAL A 74 18.94 4.83 12.51
CA VAL A 74 18.56 3.42 12.28
C VAL A 74 17.77 2.86 13.46
N LEU A 75 18.25 3.07 14.70
CA LEU A 75 17.54 2.60 15.89
C LEU A 75 16.19 3.29 16.06
N ALA A 76 16.09 4.59 15.82
CA ALA A 76 14.83 5.34 15.87
C ALA A 76 13.83 4.84 14.83
N THR A 77 14.27 4.61 13.58
CA THR A 77 13.42 4.05 12.52
C THR A 77 12.96 2.64 12.85
N VAL A 78 13.88 1.74 13.25
CA VAL A 78 13.54 0.35 13.58
C VAL A 78 12.60 0.29 14.77
N SER A 79 12.86 1.04 15.85
CA SER A 79 11.98 1.07 17.02
C SER A 79 10.61 1.65 16.68
N GLY A 80 10.54 2.73 15.91
CA GLY A 80 9.27 3.30 15.44
C GLY A 80 8.45 2.32 14.61
N VAL A 81 9.09 1.62 13.67
CA VAL A 81 8.45 0.57 12.85
C VAL A 81 7.98 -0.58 13.72
N LEU A 82 8.78 -1.06 14.68
CA LEU A 82 8.39 -2.15 15.57
C LEU A 82 7.19 -1.78 16.43
N ILE A 83 7.21 -0.59 17.03
CA ILE A 83 6.10 -0.07 17.85
C ILE A 83 4.84 0.05 16.98
N GLY A 84 4.95 0.70 15.81
CA GLY A 84 3.84 0.82 14.88
C GLY A 84 3.28 -0.54 14.44
N THR A 85 4.16 -1.50 14.16
CA THR A 85 3.77 -2.86 13.77
C THR A 85 2.97 -3.54 14.88
N ILE A 86 3.35 -3.40 16.14
CA ILE A 86 2.60 -3.98 17.26
C ILE A 86 1.15 -3.45 17.29
N PHE A 87 0.96 -2.15 17.05
CA PHE A 87 -0.37 -1.55 17.01
C PHE A 87 -1.16 -1.95 15.76
N LEU A 88 -0.49 -2.10 14.60
CA LEU A 88 -1.15 -2.39 13.32
C LEU A 88 -1.38 -3.89 13.08
N MET A 89 -0.58 -4.77 13.69
CA MET A 89 -0.62 -6.22 13.47
C MET A 89 -2.03 -6.83 13.61
N PRO A 90 -2.85 -6.49 14.64
CA PRO A 90 -4.20 -7.05 14.76
C PRO A 90 -5.11 -6.67 13.59
N MET A 91 -4.90 -5.49 12.99
CA MET A 91 -5.72 -4.97 11.89
C MET A 91 -5.47 -5.73 10.59
N GLY A 92 -4.26 -6.27 10.39
CA GLY A 92 -3.92 -7.10 9.23
C GLY A 92 -4.73 -8.40 9.14
N LEU A 93 -5.34 -8.85 10.24
CA LEU A 93 -6.18 -10.05 10.28
C LEU A 93 -7.58 -9.82 9.70
N PHE A 94 -8.01 -8.58 9.52
CA PHE A 94 -9.37 -8.32 9.01
C PHE A 94 -9.53 -8.78 7.56
N GLY A 95 -8.55 -8.53 6.69
CA GLY A 95 -8.62 -8.95 5.28
C GLY A 95 -8.83 -10.47 5.11
N PRO A 96 -7.95 -11.32 5.68
CA PRO A 96 -8.10 -12.78 5.59
C PRO A 96 -9.38 -13.32 6.24
N LYS A 97 -9.89 -12.66 7.29
CA LYS A 97 -11.09 -13.11 8.02
C LYS A 97 -12.40 -12.69 7.35
N THR A 98 -12.48 -11.48 6.82
CA THR A 98 -13.71 -10.97 6.21
C THR A 98 -13.80 -11.30 4.73
N GLY A 99 -12.67 -11.53 4.05
CA GLY A 99 -12.63 -11.75 2.61
C GLY A 99 -13.11 -10.53 1.81
N THR A 100 -13.15 -9.34 2.43
CA THR A 100 -13.63 -8.09 1.81
C THR A 100 -12.56 -7.01 1.88
N ASN A 101 -12.71 -5.97 1.05
CA ASN A 101 -11.82 -4.81 1.10
C ASN A 101 -12.07 -3.90 2.32
N ASN A 102 -11.09 -3.04 2.64
CA ASN A 102 -11.14 -2.15 3.81
C ASN A 102 -12.38 -1.23 3.83
N ALA A 103 -12.86 -0.80 2.67
CA ALA A 103 -14.05 0.07 2.58
C ALA A 103 -15.33 -0.68 2.91
N VAL A 104 -15.48 -1.93 2.48
CA VAL A 104 -16.64 -2.78 2.80
C VAL A 104 -16.61 -3.18 4.27
N SER A 105 -15.44 -3.56 4.78
CA SER A 105 -15.26 -3.89 6.20
C SER A 105 -15.59 -2.70 7.12
N SER A 106 -15.37 -1.44 6.70
CA SER A 106 -15.74 -0.28 7.52
C SER A 106 -17.26 -0.12 7.71
N ALA A 107 -18.06 -0.67 6.80
CA ALA A 107 -19.52 -0.66 6.92
C ALA A 107 -20.02 -1.54 8.08
N ALA A 108 -19.26 -2.55 8.50
CA ALA A 108 -19.61 -3.41 9.62
C ALA A 108 -19.58 -2.65 10.97
N PHE A 109 -18.73 -1.64 11.10
CA PHE A 109 -18.59 -0.84 12.33
C PHE A 109 -19.43 0.44 12.32
N PHE A 110 -19.52 1.10 11.15
CA PHE A 110 -20.15 2.43 11.02
C PHE A 110 -21.48 2.40 10.24
N GLY A 111 -21.97 1.21 9.88
CA GLY A 111 -23.17 1.01 9.08
C GLY A 111 -23.00 1.33 7.59
N VAL A 112 -24.08 1.24 6.81
CA VAL A 112 -24.06 1.44 5.35
C VAL A 112 -23.50 2.81 4.94
N ARG A 113 -23.81 3.86 5.70
CA ARG A 113 -23.23 5.21 5.48
C ARG A 113 -21.75 5.29 5.88
N GLY A 114 -21.33 4.43 6.81
CA GLY A 114 -19.95 4.28 7.27
C GLY A 114 -18.96 3.75 6.24
N ARG A 115 -19.46 3.12 5.16
CA ARG A 115 -18.63 2.77 3.99
C ARG A 115 -18.00 4.00 3.34
N ILE A 116 -18.68 5.15 3.38
CA ILE A 116 -18.18 6.40 2.81
C ILE A 116 -16.93 6.86 3.56
N VAL A 117 -16.91 6.72 4.89
CA VAL A 117 -15.76 7.11 5.71
C VAL A 117 -14.53 6.28 5.36
N GLY A 118 -14.68 4.95 5.27
CA GLY A 118 -13.58 4.06 4.87
C GLY A 118 -13.10 4.33 3.44
N SER A 119 -14.03 4.55 2.51
CA SER A 119 -13.70 4.86 1.10
C SER A 119 -12.99 6.21 0.98
N PHE A 120 -13.46 7.24 1.69
CA PHE A 120 -12.85 8.56 1.70
C PHE A 120 -11.44 8.52 2.29
N LEU A 121 -11.27 7.85 3.43
CA LEU A 121 -9.95 7.73 4.06
C LEU A 121 -8.97 6.95 3.15
N SER A 122 -9.44 5.88 2.51
CA SER A 122 -8.64 5.13 1.52
C SER A 122 -8.25 6.01 0.33
N LEU A 123 -9.17 6.80 -0.22
CA LEU A 123 -8.89 7.72 -1.32
C LEU A 123 -7.92 8.82 -0.89
N LEU A 124 -8.11 9.39 0.29
CA LEU A 124 -7.22 10.41 0.85
C LEU A 124 -5.80 9.87 1.02
N THR A 125 -5.65 8.67 1.58
CA THR A 125 -4.36 7.98 1.68
C THR A 125 -3.76 7.75 0.30
N ALA A 126 -4.54 7.25 -0.67
CA ALA A 126 -4.06 7.04 -2.03
C ALA A 126 -3.55 8.36 -2.66
N ILE A 127 -4.28 9.47 -2.52
CA ILE A 127 -3.88 10.79 -3.02
C ILE A 127 -2.62 11.29 -2.31
N ALA A 128 -2.51 11.14 -0.98
CA ALA A 128 -1.35 11.57 -0.23
C ALA A 128 -0.08 10.80 -0.66
N PHE A 129 -0.18 9.47 -0.77
CA PHE A 129 0.91 8.61 -1.22
C PHE A 129 1.27 8.83 -2.69
N TYR A 130 0.27 9.05 -3.55
CA TYR A 130 0.49 9.45 -4.94
C TYR A 130 1.25 10.78 -5.02
N SER A 131 0.81 11.79 -4.27
CA SER A 131 1.39 13.13 -4.28
C SER A 131 2.86 13.12 -3.84
N ILE A 132 3.19 12.46 -2.72
CA ILE A 132 4.58 12.36 -2.27
C ILE A 132 5.42 11.54 -3.25
N SER A 133 4.88 10.49 -3.86
CA SER A 133 5.63 9.68 -4.83
C SER A 133 5.99 10.45 -6.09
N VAL A 134 5.03 11.20 -6.64
CA VAL A 134 5.25 12.08 -7.81
C VAL A 134 6.22 13.20 -7.45
N TRP A 135 6.06 13.83 -6.29
CA TRP A 135 6.94 14.90 -5.83
C TRP A 135 8.40 14.42 -5.70
N VAL A 136 8.64 13.34 -4.95
CA VAL A 136 10.01 12.84 -4.72
C VAL A 136 10.66 12.36 -6.02
N SER A 137 9.92 11.63 -6.86
CA SER A 137 10.44 11.17 -8.15
C SER A 137 10.72 12.32 -9.11
N GLY A 138 9.88 13.35 -9.08
CA GLY A 138 10.05 14.58 -9.84
C GLY A 138 11.29 15.37 -9.41
N ASP A 139 11.46 15.62 -8.10
CA ASP A 139 12.64 16.31 -7.59
C ASP A 139 13.93 15.53 -7.86
N ALA A 140 13.90 14.20 -7.75
CA ALA A 140 15.03 13.36 -8.09
C ALA A 140 15.41 13.48 -9.58
N LEU A 141 14.44 13.45 -10.49
CA LEU A 141 14.69 13.55 -11.93
C LEU A 141 15.13 14.96 -12.33
N VAL A 142 14.51 16.02 -11.81
CA VAL A 142 14.93 17.41 -12.05
C VAL A 142 16.34 17.64 -11.49
N GLY A 143 16.64 17.13 -10.30
CA GLY A 143 17.99 17.19 -9.72
C GLY A 143 19.02 16.47 -10.58
N ALA A 144 18.68 15.32 -11.15
CA ALA A 144 19.56 14.61 -12.09
C ALA A 144 19.76 15.38 -13.40
N LEU A 145 18.70 15.95 -13.99
CA LEU A 145 18.76 16.71 -15.24
C LEU A 145 19.56 18.02 -15.10
N THR A 146 19.40 18.70 -13.97
CA THR A 146 20.12 19.95 -13.68
C THR A 146 21.58 19.67 -13.31
N GLY A 147 21.82 18.69 -12.43
CA GLY A 147 23.15 18.36 -11.93
C GLY A 147 24.06 17.64 -12.93
N LEU A 148 23.51 16.74 -13.76
CA LEU A 148 24.28 15.97 -14.75
C LEU A 148 24.15 16.54 -16.17
N GLY A 149 22.97 17.06 -16.51
CA GLY A 149 22.66 17.54 -17.86
C GLY A 149 22.88 19.05 -18.06
N GLY A 150 23.17 19.80 -16.99
CA GLY A 150 23.36 21.26 -17.06
C GLY A 150 22.11 22.04 -17.47
N ILE A 151 20.93 21.41 -17.44
CA ILE A 151 19.67 22.06 -17.78
C ILE A 151 19.28 23.01 -16.64
N PRO A 152 18.97 24.29 -16.88
CA PRO A 152 18.58 25.20 -15.81
C PRO A 152 17.25 24.79 -15.18
N ASP A 153 17.19 24.86 -13.85
CA ASP A 153 15.94 24.61 -13.11
C ASP A 153 14.94 25.73 -13.41
N SER A 154 13.79 25.35 -13.96
CA SER A 154 12.72 26.29 -14.32
C SER A 154 11.37 25.71 -13.93
N LEU A 155 10.42 26.60 -13.62
CA LEU A 155 9.05 26.22 -13.30
C LEU A 155 8.41 25.37 -14.41
N GLY A 156 8.72 25.67 -15.67
CA GLY A 156 8.25 24.91 -16.82
C GLY A 156 8.78 23.48 -16.84
N LEU A 157 10.08 23.29 -16.59
CA LEU A 157 10.70 21.96 -16.52
C LEU A 157 10.09 21.13 -15.39
N ARG A 158 9.98 21.69 -14.18
CA ARG A 158 9.38 21.01 -13.02
C ARG A 158 7.94 20.60 -13.30
N THR A 159 7.13 21.51 -13.83
CA THR A 159 5.72 21.24 -14.18
C THR A 159 5.62 20.10 -15.20
N LEU A 160 6.45 20.13 -16.25
CA LEU A 160 6.47 19.10 -17.28
C LEU A 160 6.89 17.74 -16.71
N VAL A 161 7.99 17.68 -15.95
CA VAL A 161 8.50 16.45 -15.37
C VAL A 161 7.48 15.83 -14.40
N TYR A 162 6.89 16.65 -13.52
CA TYR A 162 5.94 16.17 -12.52
C TYR A 162 4.64 15.71 -13.20
N GLY A 163 4.19 16.45 -14.22
CA GLY A 163 3.04 16.08 -15.04
C GLY A 163 3.24 14.75 -15.76
N VAL A 164 4.38 14.55 -16.42
CA VAL A 164 4.71 13.31 -17.13
C VAL A 164 4.79 12.13 -16.16
N ILE A 165 5.51 12.28 -15.05
CA ILE A 165 5.59 11.22 -14.01
C ILE A 165 4.20 10.90 -13.47
N GLY A 166 3.39 11.91 -13.16
CA GLY A 166 2.03 11.72 -12.67
C GLY A 166 1.15 10.94 -13.65
N VAL A 167 1.19 11.31 -14.94
CA VAL A 167 0.45 10.59 -15.99
C VAL A 167 0.93 9.15 -16.12
N ILE A 168 2.25 8.90 -16.11
CA ILE A 168 2.81 7.54 -16.17
C ILE A 168 2.32 6.71 -14.99
N VAL A 169 2.36 7.27 -13.76
CA VAL A 169 1.87 6.58 -12.56
C VAL A 169 0.39 6.25 -12.70
N ILE A 170 -0.44 7.17 -13.19
CA ILE A 170 -1.87 6.89 -13.43
C ILE A 170 -2.06 5.77 -14.45
N VAL A 171 -1.31 5.78 -15.56
CA VAL A 171 -1.39 4.72 -16.58
C VAL A 171 -1.03 3.37 -15.97
N VAL A 172 0.07 3.27 -15.23
CA VAL A 172 0.49 2.04 -14.55
C VAL A 172 -0.55 1.59 -13.54
N VAL A 173 -1.10 2.50 -12.73
CA VAL A 173 -2.13 2.16 -11.73
C VAL A 173 -3.44 1.69 -12.37
N VAL A 174 -3.82 2.21 -13.54
CA VAL A 174 -5.06 1.84 -14.23
C VAL A 174 -4.91 0.54 -15.03
N PHE A 175 -3.77 0.32 -15.67
CA PHE A 175 -3.59 -0.78 -16.62
C PHE A 175 -2.69 -1.92 -16.15
N GLY A 176 -1.90 -1.72 -15.09
CA GLY A 176 -0.91 -2.68 -14.62
C GLY A 176 0.42 -2.56 -15.36
#